data_AF-A0A1X0FUW1-F1
#
_entry.id   AF-A0A1X0FUW1-F1
#
_cell.length_a   1.000
_cell.length_b   1.000
_cell.length_c   1.000
_cell.angle_alpha   90.00
_cell.angle_beta   90.00
_cell.angle_gamma   90.00
#
_symmetry.space_group_name_H-M   'P 1'
#
loop_
_entity.id
_entity.type
_entity.pdbx_description
1 polymer ?
#
loop_
_entity_poly.entity_id
_entity_poly.type
_entity_poly.pdbx_seq_one_letter_code
_entity_poly.pdbx_strand_id
1 'polypeptide(L)'
;MRSSTREEVDAVFDALEAAMDRVCALSFDALTTPERLRKLERLETLARRLQVPSHQLINQVGEQSDSTELGGKLSWVLADR
;
A
#
# COMPACT_ATOMS: atom_id res chain seq x y z
N MET A 1 -19.95 13.59 -4.61
CA MET A 1 -18.92 12.67 -4.08
C MET A 1 -18.86 12.88 -2.58
N ARG A 2 -18.98 11.82 -1.77
CA ARG A 2 -18.73 11.91 -0.33
C ARG A 2 -17.21 11.99 -0.14
N SER A 3 -16.75 13.03 0.56
CA SER A 3 -15.34 13.11 0.98
C SER A 3 -15.16 12.16 2.17
N SER A 4 -14.09 11.37 2.16
CA SER A 4 -13.72 10.58 3.32
C SER A 4 -13.16 11.50 4.41
N THR A 5 -13.56 11.25 5.64
CA THR A 5 -12.95 11.88 6.82
C THR A 5 -11.54 11.33 7.05
N ARG A 6 -10.72 12.03 7.83
CA ARG A 6 -9.37 11.56 8.18
C ARG A 6 -9.45 10.22 8.92
N GLU A 7 -10.40 10.12 9.84
CA GLU A 7 -10.65 8.94 10.65
C GLU A 7 -11.08 7.74 9.78
N GLU A 8 -11.89 7.97 8.74
CA GLU A 8 -12.24 6.92 7.77
C GLU A 8 -11.02 6.48 6.93
N VAL A 9 -10.10 7.40 6.58
CA VAL A 9 -8.87 7.04 5.86
C VAL A 9 -7.96 6.21 6.75
N ASP A 10 -7.66 6.69 7.96
CA ASP A 10 -6.76 6.01 8.90
C ASP A 10 -7.29 4.61 9.24
N ALA A 11 -8.58 4.47 9.55
CA ALA A 11 -9.18 3.18 9.86
C ALA A 11 -9.08 2.14 8.72
N VAL A 12 -9.10 2.59 7.46
CA VAL A 12 -8.93 1.71 6.30
C VAL A 12 -7.48 1.26 6.14
N PHE A 13 -6.51 2.15 6.40
CA PHE A 13 -5.09 1.80 6.39
C PHE A 13 -4.74 0.84 7.55
N ASP A 14 -5.22 1.11 8.76
CA ASP A 14 -5.05 0.23 9.92
C ASP A 14 -5.60 -1.18 9.62
N ALA A 15 -6.78 -1.27 9.01
CA ALA A 15 -7.38 -2.54 8.62
C ALA A 15 -6.57 -3.28 7.55
N LEU A 16 -5.95 -2.55 6.61
CA LEU A 16 -5.08 -3.11 5.58
C LEU A 16 -3.79 -3.66 6.21
N GLU A 17 -3.14 -2.90 7.09
CA GLU A 17 -1.93 -3.32 7.83
C GLU A 17 -2.20 -4.57 8.66
N ALA A 18 -3.27 -4.57 9.45
CA ALA A 18 -3.67 -5.73 10.25
C ALA A 18 -3.96 -6.97 9.39
N ALA A 19 -4.54 -6.80 8.20
CA ALA A 19 -4.75 -7.92 7.27
C ALA A 19 -3.43 -8.45 6.70
N MET A 20 -2.48 -7.56 6.38
CA MET A 20 -1.15 -7.94 5.88
C MET A 20 -0.34 -8.68 6.95
N ASP A 21 -0.35 -8.22 8.20
CA ASP A 21 0.30 -8.91 9.32
C ASP A 21 -0.22 -10.33 9.49
N ARG A 22 -1.53 -10.53 9.36
CA ARG A 22 -2.15 -11.85 9.42
C ARG A 22 -1.72 -12.75 8.26
N VAL A 23 -1.49 -12.19 7.06
CA VAL A 23 -0.95 -12.95 5.93
C VAL A 23 0.52 -13.33 6.18
N CYS A 24 1.33 -12.42 6.71
CA CYS A 24 2.73 -12.65 7.06
C CYS A 24 2.90 -13.72 8.16
N ALA A 25 1.92 -13.85 9.06
CA ALA A 25 1.91 -14.86 10.11
C ALA A 25 1.49 -16.26 9.64
N LEU A 26 1.09 -16.46 8.38
CA LEU A 26 0.67 -17.76 7.88
C LEU A 26 1.85 -18.70 7.64
N SER A 27 1.70 -19.96 8.06
CA SER A 27 2.44 -21.07 7.45
C SER A 27 1.71 -21.54 6.20
N PHE A 28 2.46 -21.84 5.15
CA PHE A 28 1.96 -22.41 3.89
C PHE A 28 2.29 -23.90 3.74
N ASP A 29 2.69 -24.57 4.82
CA ASP A 29 3.18 -25.96 4.77
C ASP A 29 2.09 -26.94 4.33
N ALA A 30 0.83 -26.65 4.70
CA ALA A 30 -0.33 -27.46 4.33
C ALA A 30 -0.72 -27.36 2.84
N LEU A 31 -0.18 -26.40 2.08
CA LEU A 31 -0.53 -26.19 0.68
C LEU A 31 0.25 -27.11 -0.26
N THR A 32 -0.36 -27.46 -1.38
CA THR A 32 0.33 -28.02 -2.54
C THR A 32 0.99 -26.92 -3.37
N THR A 33 1.93 -27.28 -4.25
CA THR A 33 2.59 -26.31 -5.15
C THR A 33 1.61 -25.52 -6.02
N PRO A 34 0.59 -26.13 -6.67
CA PRO A 34 -0.40 -25.37 -7.43
C PRO A 34 -1.20 -24.37 -6.56
N GLU A 35 -1.51 -24.72 -5.31
CA GLU A 35 -2.20 -23.81 -4.41
C GLU A 35 -1.32 -22.62 -4.00
N ARG A 36 -0.02 -22.85 -3.76
CA ARG A 36 0.94 -21.77 -3.51
C ARG A 36 1.03 -20.80 -4.70
N LEU A 37 1.09 -21.32 -5.93
CA LEU A 37 1.09 -20.49 -7.14
C LEU A 37 -0.15 -19.60 -7.22
N ARG A 38 -1.34 -20.14 -6.96
CA ARG A 38 -2.58 -19.32 -6.92
C ARG A 38 -2.56 -18.25 -5.83
N LYS A 39 -1.90 -18.50 -4.69
CA LYS A 39 -1.73 -17.46 -3.66
C LYS A 39 -0.75 -16.37 -4.12
N LEU A 40 0.34 -16.74 -4.79
CA LEU A 40 1.29 -15.79 -5.37
C LEU A 40 0.62 -14.89 -6.43
N GLU A 41 -0.15 -15.47 -7.35
CA GLU A 41 -0.92 -14.70 -8.35
C GLU A 41 -1.89 -13.70 -7.69
N ARG A 42 -2.53 -14.12 -6.59
CA ARG A 42 -3.43 -13.24 -5.83
C ARG A 42 -2.68 -12.12 -5.12
N LEU A 43 -1.52 -12.41 -4.52
CA LEU A 43 -0.67 -11.40 -3.88
C LEU A 43 -0.18 -10.37 -4.90
N GLU A 44 0.26 -10.83 -6.07
CA GLU A 44 0.67 -9.95 -7.18
C GLU A 44 -0.49 -9.06 -7.64
N THR A 45 -1.68 -9.63 -7.80
CA THR A 45 -2.88 -8.87 -8.19
C THR A 45 -3.20 -7.77 -7.16
N LEU A 46 -3.09 -8.08 -5.86
CA LEU A 46 -3.30 -7.09 -4.81
C LEU A 46 -2.23 -6.00 -4.83
N ALA A 47 -0.96 -6.37 -4.98
CA ALA A 47 0.14 -5.42 -5.08
C ALA A 47 -0.05 -4.44 -6.25
N ARG A 48 -0.40 -4.94 -7.44
CA ARG A 48 -0.71 -4.10 -8.61
C ARG A 48 -1.88 -3.15 -8.36
N ARG A 49 -2.93 -3.61 -7.67
CA ARG A 49 -4.08 -2.76 -7.32
C ARG A 49 -3.72 -1.66 -6.31
N LEU A 50 -2.81 -1.94 -5.38
CA LEU A 50 -2.31 -0.95 -4.41
C LEU A 50 -1.46 0.16 -5.07
N GLN A 51 -0.91 -0.07 -6.27
CA GLN A 51 -0.20 0.97 -7.01
C GLN A 51 -1.10 2.16 -7.37
N VAL A 52 -2.40 1.93 -7.59
CA VAL A 52 -3.35 3.00 -7.95
C VAL A 52 -3.49 4.05 -6.83
N PRO A 53 -3.88 3.71 -5.59
CA PRO A 53 -3.94 4.68 -4.51
C PRO A 53 -2.56 5.25 -4.14
N SER A 54 -1.48 4.45 -4.29
CA SER A 54 -0.12 4.95 -4.08
C SER A 54 0.23 6.09 -5.05
N HIS A 55 0.02 5.92 -6.35
CA HIS A 55 0.25 6.98 -7.33
C HIS A 55 -0.64 8.20 -7.09
N GLN A 56 -1.89 8.00 -6.67
CA GLN A 56 -2.78 9.12 -6.32
C GLN A 56 -2.22 9.94 -5.16
N LEU A 57 -1.75 9.30 -4.08
CA LEU A 57 -1.14 10.00 -2.94
C LEU A 57 0.16 10.70 -3.32
N ILE A 58 1.03 10.04 -4.09
CA ILE A 58 2.28 10.65 -4.57
C ILE A 58 2.01 11.91 -5.39
N ASN A 59 1.03 11.86 -6.30
CA ASN A 59 0.65 13.03 -7.09
C ASN A 59 0.09 14.15 -6.21
N GLN A 60 -0.77 13.83 -5.24
CA GLN A 60 -1.31 14.82 -4.30
C GLN A 60 -0.20 15.48 -3.47
N VAL A 61 0.76 14.71 -2.96
CA VAL A 61 1.93 15.26 -2.25
C VAL A 61 2.73 16.18 -3.17
N GLY A 62 2.99 15.75 -4.41
CA GLY A 62 3.73 16.57 -5.39
C GLY A 62 3.00 17.85 -5.83
N GLU A 63 1.67 17.85 -5.85
CA GLU A 63 0.85 19.02 -6.17
C GLU A 63 0.70 19.98 -4.97
N GLN A 64 0.73 19.47 -3.75
CA GLN A 64 0.38 20.24 -2.53
C GLN A 64 1.60 20.66 -1.69
N SER A 65 2.78 20.06 -1.93
CA SER A 65 3.99 20.32 -1.16
C SER A 65 5.09 20.92 -2.04
N ASP A 66 6.02 21.65 -1.45
CA ASP A 66 7.24 22.09 -2.12
C ASP A 66 8.49 21.33 -1.63
N SER A 67 9.63 21.52 -2.31
CA SER A 67 10.87 20.82 -1.95
C SER A 67 11.43 21.24 -0.58
N THR A 68 11.05 22.40 -0.06
CA THR A 68 11.51 22.89 1.24
C THR A 68 10.75 22.17 2.35
N GLU A 69 9.44 22.01 2.19
CA GLU A 69 8.58 21.25 3.11
C GLU A 69 8.94 19.76 3.13
N LEU A 70 9.25 19.18 1.98
CA LEU A 70 9.62 17.77 1.86
C LEU A 70 11.07 17.47 2.29
N GLY A 71 11.91 18.51 2.50
CA GLY A 71 13.34 18.34 2.79
C GLY A 71 14.17 17.87 1.60
N GLY A 72 13.63 17.97 0.38
CA GLY A 72 14.24 17.48 -0.85
C GLY A 72 13.22 17.32 -1.97
N LYS A 73 13.67 16.85 -3.15
CA LYS A 73 12.75 16.47 -4.22
C LYS A 73 11.96 15.22 -3.80
N LEU A 74 10.66 15.20 -4.07
CA LEU A 74 9.77 14.09 -3.69
C LEU A 74 10.30 12.70 -4.11
N SER A 75 10.85 12.58 -5.31
CA SER A 75 11.43 11.31 -5.79
C SER A 75 12.61 10.81 -4.95
N TRP A 76 13.38 11.71 -4.35
CA TRP A 76 14.49 11.37 -3.46
C TRP A 76 13.97 10.97 -2.08
N VAL A 77 13.00 11.72 -1.55
CA VAL A 77 12.38 11.43 -0.26
C VAL A 77 11.67 10.07 -0.26
N LEU A 78 11.01 9.70 -1.36
CA LEU A 78 10.37 8.39 -1.49
C LEU A 78 11.36 7.24 -1.69
N ALA A 79 12.56 7.51 -2.23
CA ALA A 79 13.57 6.48 -2.46
C ALA A 79 14.40 6.15 -1.19
N ASP A 80 14.42 7.06 -0.22
CA ASP A 80 15.16 6.93 1.05
C ASP A 80 14.31 6.34 2.19
N ARG A 81 13.10 5.85 1.87
CA ARG A 81 12.16 5.20 2.81
C ARG A 81 11.94 3.74 2.44
#